data_AF-A0A941MZD8-F1
#
_entry.id   AF-A0A941MZD8-F1
#
_cell.length_a   1.000
_cell.length_b   1.000
_cell.length_c   1.000
_cell.angle_alpha   90.00
_cell.angle_beta   90.00
_cell.angle_gamma   90.00
#
_symmetry.space_group_name_H-M   'P 1'
#
loop_
_entity.id
_entity.type
_entity.pdbx_description
1 polymer ?
#
loop_
_entity_poly.entity_id
_entity_poly.type
_entity_poly.pdbx_seq_one_letter_code
_entity_poly.pdbx_strand_id
1 'polypeptide(L)'
;VSNDGTPNFLFRNLGAQGMPGIQFAEEGLTSGSAVSQDGLAQASMGIACADFNGDGRPDLYVTNFYMECSACYLNQGDMAFVDAIRGVGLYAATRPMLGFGTQAADFDLDGWPDLFVTNGHIDDFRFRGEPWKMTPQVFRNLHDGTFGDVSATSGEFFRGQYLGRGVARVDWDRDGKPDLVVSHLDIPAAVLRNETQGAGHALILQLHGVDSNRDAIGALLKVQVGSHTQVCEICGGDGYYASNERKQIIGLGDATVVDSLEIRWPNGKVQQLQQVPADRELHLIEPH
;
A
#
# COMPACT_ATOMS: atom_id res chain seq x y z
N VAL A 1 -4.05 12.75 -2.47
CA VAL A 1 -2.86 13.60 -2.68
C VAL A 1 -2.40 14.09 -1.33
N SER A 2 -1.22 13.64 -0.93
CA SER A 2 -0.56 14.06 0.30
C SER A 2 0.02 15.47 0.11
N ASN A 3 -0.16 16.34 1.11
CA ASN A 3 0.27 17.72 1.09
C ASN A 3 1.19 18.04 2.27
N ASP A 4 2.06 19.02 2.09
CA ASP A 4 3.03 19.45 3.10
C ASP A 4 2.44 20.58 3.97
N GLY A 5 1.93 20.23 5.15
CA GLY A 5 1.46 21.19 6.16
C GLY A 5 0.11 21.84 5.84
N THR A 6 -0.61 21.31 4.85
CA THR A 6 -1.96 21.74 4.47
C THR A 6 -2.86 20.52 4.31
N PRO A 7 -4.19 20.66 4.37
CA PRO A 7 -5.08 19.49 4.30
C PRO A 7 -4.86 18.69 3.01
N ASN A 8 -4.83 17.36 3.11
CA ASN A 8 -4.70 16.46 1.97
C ASN A 8 -5.93 16.58 1.05
N PHE A 9 -5.73 16.35 -0.25
CA PHE A 9 -6.82 16.34 -1.22
C PHE A 9 -7.21 14.93 -1.61
N LEU A 10 -8.50 14.70 -1.77
CA LEU A 10 -9.05 13.50 -2.40
C LEU A 10 -9.81 13.93 -3.66
N PHE A 11 -9.34 13.53 -4.83
CA PHE A 11 -10.01 13.85 -6.09
C PHE A 11 -10.83 12.67 -6.58
N ARG A 12 -12.16 12.78 -6.52
CA ARG A 12 -13.07 11.79 -7.08
C ARG A 12 -13.26 12.04 -8.57
N ASN A 13 -12.98 11.02 -9.38
CA ASN A 13 -13.27 11.07 -10.81
C ASN A 13 -14.80 11.06 -11.04
N LEU A 14 -15.31 12.13 -11.63
CA LEU A 14 -16.72 12.29 -11.95
C LEU A 14 -17.09 11.86 -13.38
N GLY A 15 -16.09 11.45 -14.18
CA GLY A 15 -16.22 11.20 -15.60
C GLY A 15 -16.39 12.51 -16.39
N ALA A 16 -16.84 12.41 -17.64
CA ALA A 16 -17.01 13.59 -18.50
C ALA A 16 -18.25 14.44 -18.15
N GLN A 17 -19.27 13.85 -17.50
CA GLN A 17 -20.56 14.51 -17.15
C GLN A 17 -21.17 15.41 -18.25
N GLY A 18 -21.02 15.04 -19.53
CA GLY A 18 -21.51 15.83 -20.65
C GLY A 18 -20.69 17.09 -20.99
N MET A 19 -19.57 17.32 -20.29
CA MET A 19 -18.56 18.34 -20.61
C MET A 19 -17.35 17.72 -21.33
N PRO A 20 -16.57 18.50 -22.09
CA PRO A 20 -15.31 18.03 -22.66
C PRO A 20 -14.29 17.70 -21.56
N GLY A 21 -13.72 16.49 -21.61
CA GLY A 21 -12.67 16.04 -20.69
C GLY A 21 -13.19 15.46 -19.37
N ILE A 22 -12.30 14.78 -18.65
CA ILE A 22 -12.60 14.17 -17.35
C ILE A 22 -12.72 15.28 -16.29
N GLN A 23 -13.74 15.19 -15.44
CA GLN A 23 -13.96 16.10 -14.31
C GLN A 23 -13.58 15.42 -13.00
N PHE A 24 -13.10 16.20 -12.04
CA PHE A 24 -12.79 15.74 -10.69
C PHE A 24 -13.45 16.65 -9.65
N ALA A 25 -13.98 16.05 -8.58
CA ALA A 25 -14.38 16.77 -7.37
C ALA A 25 -13.31 16.60 -6.29
N GLU A 26 -12.91 17.70 -5.65
CA GLU A 26 -12.12 17.67 -4.43
C GLU A 26 -13.06 17.40 -3.25
N GLU A 27 -12.83 16.29 -2.55
CA GLU A 27 -13.70 15.78 -1.47
C GLU A 27 -12.88 15.42 -0.22
N GLY A 28 -11.63 15.85 -0.08
CA GLY A 28 -10.72 15.44 0.99
C GLY A 28 -11.26 15.73 2.39
N LEU A 29 -11.78 16.95 2.60
CA LEU A 29 -12.29 17.33 3.92
C LEU A 29 -13.60 16.61 4.24
N THR A 30 -14.53 16.54 3.28
CA THR A 30 -15.82 15.87 3.45
C THR A 30 -15.70 14.35 3.55
N SER A 31 -14.67 13.77 2.94
CA SER A 31 -14.34 12.34 3.04
C SER A 31 -13.64 11.97 4.35
N GLY A 32 -13.13 12.94 5.13
CA GLY A 32 -12.38 12.65 6.35
C GLY A 32 -10.93 12.21 6.11
N SER A 33 -10.41 12.34 4.89
CA SER A 33 -9.03 11.98 4.52
C SER A 33 -8.06 13.17 4.47
N ALA A 34 -8.55 14.39 4.71
CA ALA A 34 -7.75 15.62 4.59
C ALA A 34 -6.88 15.95 5.81
N VAL A 35 -7.29 15.55 7.01
CA VAL A 35 -6.68 15.96 8.28
C VAL A 35 -6.54 14.76 9.21
N SER A 36 -5.73 14.91 10.26
CA SER A 36 -5.62 13.94 11.36
C SER A 36 -6.92 13.79 12.14
N GLN A 37 -6.99 12.75 12.97
CA GLN A 37 -8.07 12.54 13.95
C GLN A 37 -8.37 13.78 14.82
N ASP A 38 -7.36 14.62 15.11
CA ASP A 38 -7.50 15.83 15.92
C ASP A 38 -7.89 17.08 15.08
N GLY A 39 -8.17 16.91 13.78
CA GLY A 39 -8.57 17.99 12.87
C GLY A 39 -7.41 18.86 12.36
N LEU A 40 -6.16 18.43 12.58
CA LEU A 40 -4.96 19.16 12.17
C LEU A 40 -4.48 18.72 10.80
N ALA A 41 -4.10 19.69 9.96
CA ALA A 41 -3.31 19.43 8.77
C ALA A 41 -1.93 18.89 9.18
N GLN A 42 -1.42 17.94 8.39
CA GLN A 42 -0.13 17.29 8.62
C GLN A 42 0.76 17.52 7.41
N ALA A 43 2.06 17.34 7.59
CA ALA A 43 3.02 17.29 6.50
C ALA A 43 3.16 15.84 6.02
N SER A 44 2.34 15.49 5.03
CA SER A 44 2.19 14.15 4.48
C SER A 44 3.08 13.90 3.26
N MET A 45 3.58 12.66 3.10
CA MET A 45 4.45 12.27 1.97
C MET A 45 3.93 11.05 1.22
N GLY A 46 4.26 9.83 1.63
CA GLY A 46 3.87 8.62 0.90
C GLY A 46 2.46 8.16 1.23
N ILE A 47 1.83 7.47 0.28
CA ILE A 47 0.49 6.89 0.43
C ILE A 47 0.54 5.43 0.01
N ALA A 48 0.16 4.50 0.89
CA ALA A 48 -0.13 3.11 0.52
C ALA A 48 -1.65 2.88 0.48
N CYS A 49 -2.10 2.03 -0.43
CA CYS A 49 -3.51 1.67 -0.61
C CYS A 49 -3.65 0.15 -0.57
N ALA A 50 -4.50 -0.37 0.33
CA ALA A 50 -4.87 -1.78 0.41
C ALA A 50 -6.13 -1.93 1.30
N ASP A 51 -6.73 -3.11 1.32
CA ASP A 51 -7.80 -3.46 2.27
C ASP A 51 -7.16 -3.98 3.57
N PHE A 52 -6.92 -3.09 4.54
CA PHE A 52 -6.15 -3.44 5.74
C PHE A 52 -6.98 -4.19 6.78
N ASN A 53 -8.30 -3.99 6.77
CA ASN A 53 -9.21 -4.60 7.74
C ASN A 53 -10.05 -5.76 7.14
N GLY A 54 -9.88 -6.08 5.86
CA GLY A 54 -10.54 -7.19 5.17
C GLY A 54 -12.02 -6.94 4.91
N ASP A 55 -12.47 -5.69 4.88
CA ASP A 55 -13.87 -5.33 4.67
C ASP A 55 -14.27 -5.19 3.19
N GLY A 56 -13.31 -5.42 2.30
CA GLY A 56 -13.45 -5.36 0.86
C GLY A 56 -13.36 -3.95 0.27
N ARG A 57 -12.94 -2.95 1.06
CA ARG A 57 -12.77 -1.56 0.59
C ARG A 57 -11.31 -1.13 0.70
N PRO A 58 -10.82 -0.31 -0.24
CA PRO A 58 -9.46 0.22 -0.17
C PRO A 58 -9.37 1.25 0.95
N ASP A 59 -8.46 1.00 1.89
CA ASP A 59 -8.00 1.89 2.94
C ASP A 59 -6.72 2.63 2.51
N LEU A 60 -6.36 3.69 3.24
CA LEU A 60 -5.17 4.47 2.95
C LEU A 60 -4.26 4.57 4.17
N TYR A 61 -2.96 4.34 3.98
CA TYR A 61 -1.94 4.66 4.97
C TYR A 61 -1.06 5.81 4.45
N VAL A 62 -0.92 6.88 5.24
CA VAL A 62 -0.20 8.09 4.86
C VAL A 62 0.93 8.36 5.85
N THR A 63 2.14 8.52 5.35
CA THR A 63 3.30 8.89 6.19
C THR A 63 3.32 10.39 6.43
N ASN A 64 3.76 10.79 7.62
CA ASN A 64 3.79 12.20 8.03
C ASN A 64 5.16 12.63 8.57
N PHE A 65 5.25 13.91 8.93
CA PHE A 65 6.45 14.56 9.43
C PHE A 65 6.85 14.12 10.85
N TYR A 66 8.09 14.41 11.25
CA TYR A 66 8.58 14.10 12.58
C TYR A 66 7.67 14.64 13.69
N MET A 67 7.29 13.78 14.64
CA MET A 67 6.35 14.05 15.74
C MET A 67 4.88 14.24 15.34
N GLU A 68 4.58 14.11 14.05
CA GLU A 68 3.24 13.88 13.51
C GLU A 68 3.12 12.38 13.24
N CYS A 69 2.26 11.66 13.96
CA CYS A 69 2.06 10.25 13.63
C CYS A 69 1.54 10.11 12.19
N SER A 70 1.89 9.01 11.52
CA SER A 70 1.22 8.61 10.27
C SER A 70 -0.30 8.57 10.46
N ALA A 71 -1.04 8.58 9.37
CA ALA A 71 -2.49 8.39 9.38
C ALA A 71 -2.83 7.03 8.74
N CYS A 72 -3.85 6.35 9.30
CA CYS A 72 -4.40 5.13 8.72
C CYS A 72 -5.91 5.34 8.55
N TYR A 73 -6.33 5.67 7.35
CA TYR A 73 -7.70 6.00 6.99
C TYR A 73 -8.45 4.75 6.56
N LEU A 74 -9.33 4.25 7.42
CA LEU A 74 -10.19 3.12 7.12
C LEU A 74 -11.44 3.57 6.39
N ASN A 75 -11.72 2.98 5.24
CA ASN A 75 -12.84 3.30 4.38
C ASN A 75 -14.13 2.70 4.92
N GLN A 76 -15.08 3.55 5.30
CA GLN A 76 -16.40 3.17 5.81
C GLN A 76 -17.43 2.96 4.70
N GLY A 77 -17.04 3.12 3.43
CA GLY A 77 -17.93 3.09 2.27
C GLY A 77 -18.13 4.48 1.67
N ASP A 78 -18.46 4.51 0.37
CA ASP A 78 -18.69 5.74 -0.40
C ASP A 78 -17.56 6.79 -0.30
N MET A 79 -16.32 6.32 -0.12
CA MET A 79 -15.13 7.16 0.08
C MET A 79 -15.19 8.01 1.37
N ALA A 80 -15.97 7.60 2.38
CA ALA A 80 -15.90 8.17 3.71
C ALA A 80 -14.84 7.42 4.53
N PHE A 81 -13.90 8.15 5.12
CA PHE A 81 -12.76 7.60 5.85
C PHE A 81 -12.76 8.03 7.31
N VAL A 82 -12.22 7.16 8.16
CA VAL A 82 -11.92 7.45 9.56
C VAL A 82 -10.44 7.23 9.80
N ASP A 83 -9.75 8.24 10.34
CA ASP A 83 -8.38 8.05 10.85
C ASP A 83 -8.40 7.15 12.08
N ALA A 84 -7.93 5.93 11.90
CA ALA A 84 -7.93 4.84 12.86
C ALA A 84 -6.52 4.54 13.42
N ILE A 85 -5.52 5.42 13.21
CA ILE A 85 -4.11 5.14 13.53
C ILE A 85 -3.89 4.59 14.96
N ARG A 86 -4.67 5.06 15.94
CA ARG A 86 -4.63 4.56 17.33
C ARG A 86 -5.23 3.16 17.46
N GLY A 87 -6.37 2.93 16.82
CA GLY A 87 -7.10 1.67 16.86
C GLY A 87 -6.33 0.53 16.18
N VAL A 88 -5.62 0.84 15.10
CA VAL A 88 -4.79 -0.13 14.37
C VAL A 88 -3.39 -0.34 14.99
N GLY A 89 -3.08 0.32 16.11
CA GLY A 89 -1.84 0.09 16.87
C GLY A 89 -0.59 0.83 16.39
N LEU A 90 -0.69 1.68 15.36
CA LEU A 90 0.48 2.29 14.71
C LEU A 90 0.91 3.66 15.30
N TYR A 91 0.09 4.28 16.14
CA TYR A 91 0.33 5.64 16.64
C TYR A 91 1.68 5.83 17.33
N ALA A 92 2.06 4.94 18.26
CA ALA A 92 3.27 5.11 19.06
C ALA A 92 4.54 4.87 18.27
N ALA A 93 4.53 3.88 17.36
CA ALA A 93 5.68 3.49 16.57
C ALA A 93 5.99 4.50 15.46
N THR A 94 4.97 5.14 14.89
CA THR A 94 5.13 6.06 13.74
C THR A 94 5.43 7.49 14.16
N ARG A 95 4.93 7.94 15.32
CA ARG A 95 5.12 9.31 15.80
C ARG A 95 6.58 9.80 15.90
N PRO A 96 7.57 9.03 16.38
CA PRO A 96 8.94 9.51 16.47
C PRO A 96 9.70 9.46 15.13
N MET A 97 9.01 9.22 14.02
CA MET A 97 9.61 9.02 12.70
C MET A 97 9.15 10.12 11.74
N LEU A 98 10.00 10.43 10.77
CA LEU A 98 9.65 11.20 9.60
C LEU A 98 9.59 10.23 8.43
N GLY A 99 8.37 9.89 8.01
CA GLY A 99 8.12 8.88 6.98
C GLY A 99 8.04 9.46 5.59
N PHE A 100 8.60 8.73 4.62
CA PHE A 100 8.59 9.08 3.21
C PHE A 100 7.86 8.01 2.39
N GLY A 101 8.57 7.15 1.68
CA GLY A 101 7.98 6.08 0.92
C GLY A 101 7.39 5.02 1.83
N THR A 102 6.20 4.56 1.46
CA THR A 102 5.48 3.46 2.10
C THR A 102 4.94 2.52 1.04
N GLN A 103 4.83 1.23 1.35
CA GLN A 103 4.17 0.25 0.49
C GLN A 103 3.38 -0.74 1.34
N ALA A 104 2.17 -1.07 0.86
CA ALA A 104 1.40 -2.19 1.37
C ALA A 104 1.74 -3.47 0.59
N ALA A 105 2.08 -4.56 1.26
CA ALA A 105 2.38 -5.84 0.61
C ALA A 105 2.17 -6.97 1.61
N ASP A 106 1.80 -8.15 1.15
CA ASP A 106 1.71 -9.34 2.00
C ASP A 106 3.08 -10.05 2.01
N PHE A 107 3.93 -9.74 2.99
CA PHE A 107 5.34 -10.19 2.96
C PHE A 107 5.52 -11.65 3.34
N ASP A 108 4.60 -12.23 4.10
CA ASP A 108 4.63 -13.64 4.47
C ASP A 108 3.58 -14.50 3.75
N LEU A 109 2.85 -13.89 2.82
CA LEU A 109 1.88 -14.51 1.92
C LEU A 109 0.70 -15.13 2.69
N ASP A 110 0.30 -14.54 3.81
CA ASP A 110 -0.79 -15.02 4.67
C ASP A 110 -2.20 -14.53 4.27
N GLY A 111 -2.28 -13.73 3.21
CA GLY A 111 -3.49 -13.19 2.63
C GLY A 111 -3.89 -11.82 3.20
N TRP A 112 -3.04 -11.20 4.03
CA TRP A 112 -3.28 -9.89 4.62
C TRP A 112 -2.15 -8.91 4.29
N PRO A 113 -2.47 -7.68 3.84
CA PRO A 113 -1.45 -6.70 3.51
C PRO A 113 -0.77 -6.14 4.77
N ASP A 114 0.54 -6.28 4.82
CA ASP A 114 1.45 -5.62 5.76
C ASP A 114 1.84 -4.22 5.26
N LEU A 115 2.62 -3.48 6.06
CA LEU A 115 3.13 -2.15 5.72
C LEU A 115 4.65 -2.08 5.86
N PHE A 116 5.32 -1.52 4.85
CA PHE A 116 6.71 -1.07 4.95
C PHE A 116 6.79 0.45 4.87
N VAL A 117 7.67 1.07 5.67
CA VAL A 117 7.93 2.52 5.64
C VAL A 117 9.43 2.78 5.65
N THR A 118 9.90 3.64 4.76
CA THR A 118 11.25 4.19 4.84
C THR A 118 11.23 5.60 5.44
N ASN A 119 12.21 5.88 6.31
CA ASN A 119 12.24 7.09 7.12
C ASN A 119 13.56 7.87 6.94
N GLY A 120 13.57 9.12 7.37
CA GLY A 120 14.79 9.94 7.51
C GLY A 120 14.52 11.43 7.37
N HIS A 121 15.20 12.27 8.15
CA HIS A 121 14.85 13.68 8.25
C HIS A 121 15.08 14.46 6.94
N ILE A 122 14.44 15.63 6.80
CA ILE A 122 14.64 16.54 5.64
C ILE A 122 15.86 17.45 5.78
N ASP A 123 16.25 17.76 7.01
CA ASP A 123 17.41 18.59 7.36
C ASP A 123 18.02 18.11 8.70
N ASP A 124 19.28 18.50 8.96
CA ASP A 124 20.05 18.08 10.12
C ASP A 124 19.72 18.91 11.36
N PHE A 125 18.67 18.50 12.07
CA PHE A 125 18.25 19.10 13.33
C PHE A 125 18.84 18.41 14.58
N ARG A 126 19.99 17.73 14.48
CA ARG A 126 20.63 17.08 15.64
C ARG A 126 20.95 18.05 16.78
N PHE A 127 21.16 19.33 16.48
CA PHE A 127 21.33 20.38 17.50
C PHE A 127 20.08 20.61 18.36
N ARG A 128 18.90 20.14 17.93
CA ARG A 128 17.64 20.12 18.69
C ARG A 128 17.36 18.76 19.35
N GLY A 129 18.26 17.79 19.20
CA GLY A 129 18.06 16.41 19.66
C GLY A 129 17.22 15.55 18.72
N GLU A 130 16.93 16.01 17.50
CA GLU A 130 16.16 15.26 16.51
C GLU A 130 17.08 14.28 15.74
N PRO A 131 16.61 13.07 15.41
CA PRO A 131 17.40 12.12 14.63
C PRO A 131 17.52 12.58 13.18
N TRP A 132 18.75 12.59 12.65
CA TRP A 132 19.01 12.89 11.23
C TRP A 132 18.64 11.69 10.35
N LYS A 133 19.25 10.54 10.65
CA LYS A 133 18.97 9.26 10.01
C LYS A 133 18.04 8.45 10.89
N MET A 134 17.09 7.74 10.28
CA MET A 134 16.03 7.02 10.99
C MET A 134 15.94 5.57 10.51
N THR A 135 15.45 4.69 11.38
CA THR A 135 15.24 3.28 11.05
C THR A 135 14.07 3.10 10.09
N PRO A 136 14.16 2.24 9.06
CA PRO A 136 13.00 1.76 8.33
C PRO A 136 12.07 0.99 9.27
N GLN A 137 10.79 0.89 8.90
CA GLN A 137 9.79 0.15 9.67
C GLN A 137 9.06 -0.87 8.80
N VAL A 138 8.72 -2.01 9.40
CA VAL A 138 7.81 -2.99 8.81
C VAL A 138 6.80 -3.42 9.88
N PHE A 139 5.53 -3.38 9.51
CA PHE A 139 4.41 -3.67 10.37
C PHE A 139 3.62 -4.82 9.78
N ARG A 140 3.51 -5.91 10.54
CA ARG A 140 2.74 -7.08 10.15
C ARG A 140 1.27 -6.89 10.51
N ASN A 141 0.36 -7.21 9.61
CA ASN A 141 -1.08 -7.28 9.89
C ASN A 141 -1.37 -8.49 10.79
N LEU A 142 -2.06 -8.27 11.92
CA LEU A 142 -2.34 -9.33 12.91
C LEU A 142 -3.70 -10.01 12.72
N HIS A 143 -4.40 -9.70 11.62
CA HIS A 143 -5.70 -10.28 11.21
C HIS A 143 -6.85 -9.96 12.17
N ASP A 144 -6.65 -9.01 13.09
CA ASP A 144 -7.64 -8.57 14.07
C ASP A 144 -7.96 -7.06 13.96
N GLY A 145 -7.55 -6.46 12.83
CA GLY A 145 -7.64 -5.02 12.59
C GLY A 145 -6.50 -4.20 13.18
N THR A 146 -5.46 -4.85 13.71
CA THR A 146 -4.26 -4.19 14.25
C THR A 146 -2.98 -4.62 13.54
N PHE A 147 -1.94 -3.80 13.71
CA PHE A 147 -0.60 -4.08 13.19
C PHE A 147 0.41 -4.24 14.33
N GLY A 148 1.35 -5.16 14.15
CA GLY A 148 2.51 -5.34 15.02
C GLY A 148 3.80 -4.84 14.37
N ASP A 149 4.60 -4.06 15.10
CA ASP A 149 5.95 -3.67 14.65
C ASP A 149 6.89 -4.88 14.74
N VAL A 150 7.30 -5.40 13.58
CA VAL A 150 8.22 -6.55 13.46
C VAL A 150 9.61 -6.13 13.00
N SER A 151 9.90 -4.82 12.90
CA SER A 151 11.14 -4.26 12.37
C SER A 151 12.38 -4.84 13.05
N ALA A 152 12.35 -5.00 14.37
CA ALA A 152 13.49 -5.52 15.13
C ALA A 152 13.90 -6.94 14.73
N THR A 153 12.97 -7.73 14.20
CA THR A 153 13.16 -9.13 13.80
C THR A 153 13.28 -9.34 12.30
N SER A 154 13.04 -8.32 11.47
CA SER A 154 13.00 -8.43 10.00
C SER A 154 14.36 -8.30 9.30
N GLY A 155 15.47 -8.53 10.01
CA GLY A 155 16.83 -8.51 9.45
C GLY A 155 17.65 -7.26 9.77
N GLU A 156 18.86 -7.18 9.21
CA GLU A 156 19.84 -6.15 9.57
C GLU A 156 19.48 -4.75 9.05
N PHE A 157 18.86 -4.67 7.87
CA PHE A 157 18.45 -3.40 7.27
C PHE A 157 17.58 -2.57 8.24
N PHE A 158 16.64 -3.20 8.94
CA PHE A 158 15.73 -2.52 9.87
C PHE A 158 16.40 -2.04 11.17
N ARG A 159 17.65 -2.45 11.44
CA ARG A 159 18.46 -1.94 12.55
C ARG A 159 19.36 -0.77 12.13
N GLY A 160 19.53 -0.56 10.83
CA GLY A 160 20.29 0.57 10.29
C GLY A 160 19.49 1.87 10.33
N GLN A 161 20.20 3.00 10.20
CA GLN A 161 19.59 4.32 10.12
C GLN A 161 19.93 4.97 8.79
N TYR A 162 18.92 5.48 8.08
CA TYR A 162 19.09 6.00 6.73
C TYR A 162 18.37 7.34 6.51
N LEU A 163 18.69 7.98 5.38
CA LEU A 163 17.89 9.04 4.77
C LEU A 163 17.07 8.45 3.63
N GLY A 164 16.14 7.56 3.98
CA GLY A 164 15.32 6.88 2.99
C GLY A 164 14.28 7.80 2.34
N ARG A 165 13.98 7.55 1.07
CA ARG A 165 13.05 8.37 0.27
C ARG A 165 11.99 7.52 -0.40
N GLY A 166 12.16 7.18 -1.67
CA GLY A 166 11.20 6.34 -2.37
C GLY A 166 11.41 4.85 -2.13
N VAL A 167 10.32 4.09 -2.21
CA VAL A 167 10.32 2.63 -2.20
C VAL A 167 9.40 2.09 -3.30
N ALA A 168 9.87 1.08 -4.03
CA ALA A 168 9.07 0.31 -4.98
C ALA A 168 8.97 -1.15 -4.53
N ARG A 169 7.79 -1.76 -4.69
CA ARG A 169 7.57 -3.21 -4.63
C ARG A 169 7.91 -3.85 -5.96
N VAL A 170 8.61 -4.98 -5.90
CA VAL A 170 9.01 -5.80 -7.05
C VAL A 170 9.05 -7.28 -6.65
N ASP A 171 9.09 -8.20 -7.61
CA ASP A 171 9.49 -9.60 -7.43
C ASP A 171 10.86 -9.78 -8.11
N TRP A 172 11.92 -9.35 -7.42
CA TRP A 172 13.22 -9.09 -8.05
C TRP A 172 13.91 -10.38 -8.49
N ASP A 173 13.85 -11.41 -7.65
CA ASP A 173 14.46 -12.71 -7.93
C ASP A 173 13.50 -13.73 -8.55
N ARG A 174 12.22 -13.35 -8.75
CA ARG A 174 11.15 -14.16 -9.32
C ARG A 174 10.79 -15.38 -8.47
N ASP A 175 10.86 -15.23 -7.15
CA ASP A 175 10.43 -16.26 -6.20
C ASP A 175 8.95 -16.12 -5.77
N GLY A 176 8.29 -15.04 -6.20
CA GLY A 176 6.87 -14.78 -5.95
C GLY A 176 6.58 -14.14 -4.59
N LYS A 177 7.61 -13.73 -3.84
CA LYS A 177 7.47 -12.93 -2.62
C LYS A 177 7.69 -11.45 -2.94
N PRO A 178 6.96 -10.53 -2.28
CA PRO A 178 7.20 -9.11 -2.47
C PRO A 178 8.57 -8.71 -1.92
N ASP A 179 9.44 -8.23 -2.81
CA ASP A 179 10.70 -7.56 -2.51
C ASP A 179 10.53 -6.03 -2.55
N LEU A 180 11.53 -5.31 -2.04
CA LEU A 180 11.53 -3.84 -2.03
C LEU A 180 12.81 -3.27 -2.62
N VAL A 181 12.69 -2.17 -3.35
CA VAL A 181 13.82 -1.32 -3.74
C VAL A 181 13.68 0.02 -3.06
N VAL A 182 14.63 0.38 -2.20
CA VAL A 182 14.61 1.61 -1.38
C VAL A 182 15.70 2.56 -1.85
N SER A 183 15.32 3.80 -2.13
CA SER A 183 16.26 4.89 -2.45
C SER A 183 16.67 5.66 -1.20
N HIS A 184 17.89 6.18 -1.21
CA HIS A 184 18.45 7.01 -0.13
C HIS A 184 19.02 8.30 -0.71
N LEU A 185 19.15 9.34 0.12
CA LEU A 185 19.77 10.61 -0.32
C LEU A 185 21.30 10.57 -0.39
N ASP A 186 21.95 9.88 0.54
CA ASP A 186 23.40 10.02 0.78
C ASP A 186 24.19 8.71 0.62
N ILE A 187 23.52 7.63 0.25
CA ILE A 187 24.09 6.31 -0.02
C ILE A 187 23.38 5.66 -1.23
N PRO A 188 23.92 4.58 -1.82
CA PRO A 188 23.23 3.86 -2.90
C PRO A 188 21.85 3.34 -2.50
N ALA A 189 21.02 3.04 -3.50
CA ALA A 189 19.77 2.32 -3.28
C ALA A 189 20.03 0.92 -2.69
N ALA A 190 19.10 0.42 -1.88
CA ALA A 190 19.09 -0.94 -1.37
C ALA A 190 18.03 -1.76 -2.09
N VAL A 191 18.35 -3.01 -2.40
CA VAL A 191 17.37 -4.03 -2.77
C VAL A 191 17.22 -4.93 -1.56
N LEU A 192 16.00 -5.02 -1.04
CA LEU A 192 15.63 -5.87 0.09
C LEU A 192 14.93 -7.08 -0.49
N ARG A 193 15.64 -8.20 -0.45
CA ARG A 193 15.09 -9.50 -0.81
C ARG A 193 14.28 -10.06 0.37
N ASN A 194 13.08 -10.54 0.11
CA ASN A 194 12.20 -11.12 1.11
C ASN A 194 12.56 -12.59 1.38
N GLU A 195 13.25 -12.82 2.51
CA GLU A 195 13.69 -14.16 2.91
C GLU A 195 12.78 -14.81 3.96
N THR A 196 11.51 -14.38 4.04
CA THR A 196 10.54 -14.93 5.00
C THR A 196 10.45 -16.44 4.87
N GLN A 197 10.70 -17.14 5.99
CA GLN A 197 10.73 -18.58 6.09
C GLN A 197 9.32 -19.12 6.32
N GLY A 198 8.96 -20.18 5.60
CA GLY A 198 7.61 -20.76 5.71
C GLY A 198 6.51 -19.81 5.25
N ALA A 199 6.84 -18.86 4.36
CA ALA A 199 5.83 -18.03 3.71
C ALA A 199 4.80 -18.92 2.98
N GLY A 200 3.56 -18.43 2.90
CA GLY A 200 2.47 -19.10 2.22
C GLY A 200 2.66 -19.24 0.70
N HIS A 201 1.65 -19.83 0.07
CA HIS A 201 1.52 -19.90 -1.37
C HIS A 201 1.13 -18.53 -1.96
N ALA A 202 1.42 -18.31 -3.24
CA ALA A 202 1.09 -17.07 -3.93
C ALA A 202 0.38 -17.29 -5.27
N LEU A 203 -0.47 -16.33 -5.66
CA LEU A 203 -0.92 -16.15 -7.04
C LEU A 203 -0.40 -14.80 -7.54
N ILE A 204 0.33 -14.81 -8.66
CA ILE A 204 0.87 -13.61 -9.28
C ILE A 204 0.02 -13.26 -10.50
N LEU A 205 -0.48 -12.03 -10.56
CA LEU A 205 -1.36 -11.56 -11.62
C LEU A 205 -0.72 -10.40 -12.37
N GLN A 206 -0.69 -10.50 -13.70
CA GLN A 206 -0.40 -9.38 -14.58
C GLN A 206 -1.57 -9.16 -15.53
N LEU A 207 -2.19 -8.00 -15.45
CA LEU A 207 -3.37 -7.64 -16.24
C LEU A 207 -2.98 -6.80 -17.45
N HIS A 208 -3.63 -7.04 -18.59
CA HIS A 208 -3.39 -6.35 -19.84
C HIS A 208 -4.69 -5.76 -20.36
N GLY A 209 -4.84 -4.44 -20.24
CA GLY A 209 -5.98 -3.71 -20.81
C GLY A 209 -5.96 -3.70 -22.35
N VAL A 210 -7.14 -3.72 -22.95
CA VAL A 210 -7.35 -3.69 -24.41
C VAL A 210 -8.13 -2.44 -24.83
N ASP A 211 -9.35 -2.29 -24.33
CA ASP A 211 -10.21 -1.11 -24.48
C ASP A 211 -9.86 -0.07 -23.41
N SER A 212 -9.52 -0.54 -22.21
CA SER A 212 -9.05 0.27 -21.09
C SER A 212 -7.54 0.59 -21.22
N ASN A 213 -7.00 1.36 -20.27
CA ASN A 213 -5.56 1.62 -20.20
C ASN A 213 -4.77 0.29 -20.10
N ARG A 214 -3.58 0.22 -20.73
CA ARG A 214 -2.83 -1.03 -20.91
C ARG A 214 -2.40 -1.70 -19.61
N ASP A 215 -2.16 -0.90 -18.57
CA ASP A 215 -1.76 -1.37 -17.25
C ASP A 215 -2.96 -1.79 -16.38
N ALA A 216 -4.19 -1.72 -16.92
CA ALA A 216 -5.44 -2.03 -16.22
C ALA A 216 -5.64 -1.23 -14.92
N ILE A 217 -5.08 -0.02 -14.82
CA ILE A 217 -5.23 0.86 -13.66
C ILE A 217 -6.71 1.12 -13.40
N GLY A 218 -7.14 0.90 -12.16
CA GLY A 218 -8.53 0.96 -11.72
C GLY A 218 -9.29 -0.37 -11.84
N ALA A 219 -8.63 -1.46 -12.26
CA ALA A 219 -9.22 -2.78 -12.17
C ALA A 219 -9.32 -3.20 -10.70
N LEU A 220 -10.47 -3.77 -10.32
CA LEU A 220 -10.70 -4.32 -8.99
C LEU A 220 -10.63 -5.85 -9.06
N LEU A 221 -9.81 -6.43 -8.20
CA LEU A 221 -9.68 -7.88 -8.03
C LEU A 221 -10.36 -8.30 -6.76
N LYS A 222 -11.16 -9.36 -6.85
CA LYS A 222 -11.75 -10.05 -5.71
C LYS A 222 -11.31 -11.51 -5.75
N VAL A 223 -10.52 -11.92 -4.77
CA VAL A 223 -9.92 -13.25 -4.68
C VAL A 223 -10.51 -13.97 -3.48
N GLN A 224 -11.19 -15.08 -3.72
CA GLN A 224 -11.76 -15.93 -2.66
C GLN A 224 -10.84 -17.12 -2.39
N VAL A 225 -10.45 -17.30 -1.13
CA VAL A 225 -9.67 -18.44 -0.64
C VAL A 225 -10.30 -18.95 0.65
N GLY A 226 -11.01 -20.09 0.59
CA GLY A 226 -11.76 -20.62 1.72
C GLY A 226 -12.82 -19.61 2.18
N SER A 227 -12.75 -19.19 3.43
CA SER A 227 -13.63 -18.14 4.00
C SER A 227 -13.09 -16.72 3.82
N HIS A 228 -11.84 -16.55 3.39
CA HIS A 228 -11.19 -15.25 3.26
C HIS A 228 -11.41 -14.67 1.87
N THR A 229 -11.74 -13.38 1.82
CA THR A 229 -11.87 -12.62 0.58
C THR A 229 -10.86 -11.50 0.61
N GLN A 230 -9.95 -11.49 -0.35
CA GLN A 230 -9.02 -10.38 -0.57
C GLN A 230 -9.58 -9.49 -1.68
N VAL A 231 -9.58 -8.18 -1.43
CA VAL A 231 -9.91 -7.17 -2.43
C VAL A 231 -8.70 -6.27 -2.65
N CYS A 232 -8.27 -6.12 -3.89
CA CYS A 232 -7.21 -5.18 -4.24
C CYS A 232 -7.55 -4.45 -5.54
N GLU A 233 -7.12 -3.20 -5.62
CA GLU A 233 -7.24 -2.38 -6.81
C GLU A 233 -5.87 -2.24 -7.48
N ILE A 234 -5.83 -2.32 -8.81
CA ILE A 234 -4.61 -2.01 -9.56
C ILE A 234 -4.41 -0.49 -9.55
N CYS A 235 -3.57 -0.02 -8.64
CA CYS A 235 -3.23 1.39 -8.52
C CYS A 235 -2.21 1.81 -9.60
N GLY A 236 -2.38 3.03 -10.14
CA GLY A 236 -1.42 3.63 -11.09
C GLY A 236 -0.14 4.14 -10.43
N GLY A 237 -0.19 4.35 -9.11
CA GLY A 237 0.94 4.74 -8.28
C GLY A 237 0.53 4.84 -6.81
N ASP A 238 1.41 4.34 -5.96
CA ASP A 238 1.38 4.37 -4.51
C ASP A 238 2.85 4.45 -4.01
N GLY A 239 3.02 4.88 -2.77
CA GLY A 239 4.30 5.21 -2.15
C GLY A 239 4.70 6.67 -2.36
N TYR A 240 5.99 6.91 -2.61
CA TYR A 240 6.58 8.24 -2.77
C TYR A 240 7.75 8.15 -3.76
N TYR A 241 7.77 9.00 -4.80
CA TYR A 241 8.83 9.05 -5.83
C TYR A 241 9.22 7.69 -6.45
N ALA A 242 8.25 6.79 -6.59
CA ALA A 242 8.46 5.46 -7.17
C ALA A 242 7.20 4.99 -7.92
N SER A 243 7.37 3.97 -8.74
CA SER A 243 6.26 3.18 -9.27
C SER A 243 6.62 1.71 -9.15
N ASN A 244 5.65 0.91 -8.73
CA ASN A 244 5.82 -0.52 -8.47
C ASN A 244 5.89 -1.32 -9.77
N GLU A 245 6.45 -2.52 -9.70
CA GLU A 245 6.29 -3.50 -10.77
C GLU A 245 4.81 -3.72 -11.07
N ARG A 246 4.45 -3.87 -12.35
CA ARG A 246 3.06 -4.11 -12.80
C ARG A 246 2.67 -5.58 -12.64
N LYS A 247 2.80 -6.08 -11.41
CA LYS A 247 2.36 -7.41 -10.98
C LYS A 247 1.69 -7.28 -9.62
N GLN A 248 0.56 -7.95 -9.46
CA GLN A 248 -0.09 -8.09 -8.17
C GLN A 248 0.22 -9.48 -7.62
N ILE A 249 0.90 -9.52 -6.48
CA ILE A 249 1.13 -10.74 -5.70
C ILE A 249 -0.02 -10.85 -4.70
N ILE A 250 -0.67 -12.02 -4.67
CA ILE A 250 -1.77 -12.35 -3.76
C ILE A 250 -1.29 -13.52 -2.90
N GLY A 251 -1.14 -13.31 -1.59
CA GLY A 251 -0.84 -14.39 -0.66
C GLY A 251 -2.06 -15.28 -0.42
N LEU A 252 -1.81 -16.58 -0.27
CA LEU A 252 -2.86 -17.61 -0.18
C LEU A 252 -2.77 -18.42 1.11
N GLY A 253 -1.80 -18.12 1.99
CA GLY A 253 -1.47 -18.94 3.14
C GLY A 253 -1.15 -20.38 2.72
N ASP A 254 -1.74 -21.35 3.39
CA ASP A 254 -1.57 -22.77 3.07
C ASP A 254 -2.43 -23.25 1.87
N ALA A 255 -3.25 -22.38 1.27
CA ALA A 255 -4.14 -22.79 0.20
C ALA A 255 -3.41 -23.01 -1.13
N THR A 256 -3.60 -24.18 -1.73
CA THR A 256 -3.00 -24.53 -3.02
C THR A 256 -3.89 -24.16 -4.22
N VAL A 257 -5.05 -23.56 -3.96
CA VAL A 257 -6.04 -23.19 -4.97
C VAL A 257 -6.81 -21.94 -4.52
N VAL A 258 -7.03 -21.03 -5.45
CA VAL A 258 -7.98 -19.93 -5.32
C VAL A 258 -9.35 -20.41 -5.78
N ASP A 259 -10.35 -20.31 -4.92
CA ASP A 259 -11.70 -20.80 -5.21
C ASP A 259 -12.32 -20.03 -6.38
N SER A 260 -12.22 -18.71 -6.33
CA SER A 260 -12.64 -17.82 -7.41
C SER A 260 -11.80 -16.54 -7.47
N LEU A 261 -11.53 -16.10 -8.69
CA LEU A 261 -10.91 -14.82 -9.00
C LEU A 261 -11.88 -14.05 -9.90
N GLU A 262 -12.39 -12.94 -9.39
CA GLU A 262 -13.17 -11.97 -10.17
C GLU A 262 -12.33 -10.73 -10.45
N ILE A 263 -12.35 -10.29 -11.72
CA ILE A 263 -11.68 -9.08 -12.19
C ILE A 263 -12.75 -8.19 -12.78
N ARG A 264 -12.99 -7.04 -12.14
CA ARG A 264 -13.76 -5.95 -12.72
C ARG A 264 -12.79 -4.99 -13.41
N TRP A 265 -12.82 -4.98 -14.73
CA TRP A 265 -11.97 -4.13 -15.56
C TRP A 265 -12.41 -2.66 -15.51
N PRO A 266 -11.54 -1.68 -15.84
CA PRO A 266 -11.87 -0.25 -15.75
C PRO A 266 -13.07 0.17 -16.61
N ASN A 267 -13.33 -0.54 -17.71
CA ASN A 267 -14.52 -0.34 -18.55
C ASN A 267 -15.81 -0.96 -17.98
N GLY A 268 -15.77 -1.59 -16.82
CA GLY A 268 -16.89 -2.24 -16.14
C GLY A 268 -17.16 -3.69 -16.56
N LYS A 269 -16.44 -4.25 -17.54
CA LYS A 269 -16.52 -5.68 -17.87
C LYS A 269 -16.03 -6.52 -16.69
N VAL A 270 -16.61 -7.70 -16.52
CA VAL A 270 -16.24 -8.64 -15.46
C VAL A 270 -15.72 -9.93 -16.09
N GLN A 271 -14.54 -10.37 -15.65
CA GLN A 271 -13.94 -11.66 -15.99
C GLN A 271 -13.84 -12.50 -14.73
N GLN A 272 -14.27 -13.76 -14.79
CA GLN A 272 -14.22 -14.68 -13.66
C GLN A 272 -13.46 -15.95 -14.01
N LEU A 273 -12.65 -16.42 -13.07
CA LEU A 273 -11.93 -17.67 -13.09
C LEU A 273 -12.28 -18.45 -11.82
N GLN A 274 -12.30 -19.78 -11.90
CA GLN A 274 -12.63 -20.66 -10.79
C GLN A 274 -11.53 -21.69 -10.62
N GLN A 275 -11.27 -22.10 -9.38
CA GLN A 275 -10.32 -23.17 -9.06
C GLN A 275 -8.93 -22.91 -9.68
N VAL A 276 -8.40 -21.70 -9.48
CA VAL A 276 -7.11 -21.28 -10.04
C VAL A 276 -5.99 -21.85 -9.17
N PRO A 277 -5.06 -22.66 -9.70
CA PRO A 277 -3.97 -23.22 -8.91
C PRO A 277 -3.06 -22.12 -8.34
N ALA A 278 -2.60 -22.31 -7.12
CA ALA A 278 -1.54 -21.52 -6.51
C ALA A 278 -0.19 -21.71 -7.23
N ASP A 279 0.78 -20.85 -6.89
CA ASP A 279 2.16 -20.84 -7.37
C ASP A 279 2.23 -20.73 -8.89
N ARG A 280 1.45 -19.78 -9.41
CA ARG A 280 1.35 -19.46 -10.83
C ARG A 280 1.43 -17.97 -11.05
N GLU A 281 2.07 -17.60 -12.16
CA GLU A 281 1.95 -16.27 -12.75
C GLU A 281 0.95 -16.34 -13.91
N LEU A 282 -0.10 -15.52 -13.84
CA LEU A 282 -1.13 -15.44 -14.87
C LEU A 282 -1.07 -14.08 -15.57
N HIS A 283 -1.00 -14.12 -16.90
CA HIS A 283 -1.21 -12.96 -17.76
C HIS A 283 -2.66 -12.98 -18.24
N LEU A 284 -3.47 -12.04 -17.77
CA LEU A 284 -4.90 -11.97 -18.07
C LEU A 284 -5.17 -10.76 -18.95
N ILE A 285 -5.91 -10.97 -20.04
CA ILE A 285 -6.20 -9.96 -21.05
C ILE A 285 -7.66 -9.52 -20.90
N GLU A 286 -7.90 -8.22 -20.97
CA GLU A 286 -9.24 -7.64 -20.92
C GLU A 286 -10.16 -8.29 -21.96
N PRO A 287 -11.33 -8.82 -21.56
CA PRO A 287 -12.23 -9.48 -22.49
C PRO A 287 -12.82 -8.46 -23.48
N HIS A 288 -13.04 -8.93 -24.71
CA HIS A 288 -13.77 -8.18 -25.74
C HIS A 288 -15.25 -8.05 -25.42
#